data_AF-A0A3L7ZZ07-F1
#
_entry.id   AF-A0A3L7ZZ07-F1
#
_cell.length_a   1.000
_cell.length_b   1.000
_cell.length_c   1.000
_cell.angle_alpha   90.00
_cell.angle_beta   90.00
_cell.angle_gamma   90.00
#
_symmetry.space_group_name_H-M   'P 1'
#
loop_
_entity.id
_entity.type
_entity.pdbx_description
1 polymer ?
#
loop_
_entity_poly.entity_id
_entity_poly.type
_entity_poly.pdbx_seq_one_letter_code
_entity_poly.pdbx_strand_id
1 'polypeptide(L)'
;MTENLKIAMIAINKWLFHGWNYKVVPMTVTFPGGGADTVNVPEFLKEVKWTCHISHMLGKWQHATRTQDPDTYMVKFYADLDDKNRKLLLEWIIQNYNGEKPLFS
;
A
#
# COMPACT_ATOMS: atom_id res chain seq x y z
N MET A 1 -4.33 5.25 -29.63
CA MET A 1 -4.29 5.50 -28.17
C MET A 1 -3.03 6.30 -27.87
N THR A 2 -3.10 7.34 -27.05
CA THR A 2 -1.89 8.09 -26.67
C THR A 2 -1.09 7.32 -25.62
N GLU A 3 0.21 7.56 -25.54
CA GLU A 3 1.07 6.91 -24.53
C GLU A 3 0.61 7.28 -23.10
N ASN A 4 0.25 8.55 -22.87
CA ASN A 4 -0.29 9.00 -21.59
C ASN A 4 -1.56 8.25 -21.18
N LEU A 5 -2.45 7.97 -22.14
CA LEU A 5 -3.67 7.20 -21.87
C LEU A 5 -3.34 5.75 -21.52
N LYS A 6 -2.37 5.14 -22.24
CA LYS A 6 -1.90 3.77 -21.95
C LYS A 6 -1.29 3.67 -20.54
N ILE A 7 -0.45 4.63 -20.16
CA ILE A 7 0.17 4.70 -18.83
C ILE A 7 -0.92 4.81 -17.74
N ALA A 8 -1.91 5.69 -17.93
CA ALA A 8 -3.00 5.85 -16.97
C ALA A 8 -3.81 4.55 -16.80
N MET A 9 -4.13 3.86 -17.90
CA MET A 9 -4.84 2.57 -17.84
C MET A 9 -4.05 1.50 -17.07
N ILE A 10 -2.73 1.40 -17.30
CA ILE A 10 -1.87 0.46 -16.58
C ILE A 10 -1.84 0.80 -15.08
N ALA A 11 -1.67 2.07 -14.72
CA ALA A 11 -1.62 2.50 -13.32
C ALA A 11 -2.92 2.17 -12.56
N ILE A 12 -4.09 2.42 -13.18
CA ILE A 12 -5.40 2.07 -12.60
C ILE A 12 -5.52 0.56 -12.41
N ASN A 13 -5.11 -0.22 -13.41
CA ASN A 13 -5.16 -1.69 -13.35
C ASN A 13 -4.26 -2.25 -12.24
N LYS A 14 -3.03 -1.74 -12.12
CA LYS A 14 -2.12 -2.08 -11.02
C LYS A 14 -2.72 -1.78 -9.65
N TRP A 15 -3.30 -0.58 -9.47
CA TRP A 15 -3.94 -0.19 -8.21
C TRP A 15 -5.06 -1.14 -7.80
N LEU A 16 -5.98 -1.46 -8.72
CA LEU A 16 -7.11 -2.37 -8.44
C LEU A 16 -6.64 -3.77 -8.03
N PHE A 17 -5.75 -4.37 -8.82
CA PHE A 17 -5.26 -5.72 -8.56
C PHE A 17 -4.38 -5.81 -7.31
N HIS A 18 -3.52 -4.81 -7.08
CA HIS A 18 -2.78 -4.69 -5.82
C HIS A 18 -3.74 -4.56 -4.63
N GLY A 19 -4.85 -3.83 -4.79
CA GLY A 19 -5.92 -3.69 -3.81
C GLY A 19 -6.36 -5.01 -3.18
N TRP A 20 -6.49 -6.03 -4.01
CA TRP A 20 -6.93 -7.37 -3.61
C TRP A 20 -5.80 -8.36 -3.32
N ASN A 21 -4.60 -8.14 -3.88
CA ASN A 21 -3.54 -9.15 -3.92
C ASN A 21 -2.18 -8.63 -3.41
N TYR A 22 -2.17 -7.62 -2.54
CA TYR A 22 -0.94 -7.17 -1.90
C TYR A 22 -0.31 -8.31 -1.09
N LYS A 23 1.03 -8.38 -1.12
CA LYS A 23 1.78 -9.39 -0.39
C LYS A 23 1.86 -9.01 1.10
N VAL A 24 1.77 -10.02 1.97
CA VAL A 24 1.97 -9.85 3.42
C VAL A 24 3.34 -10.40 3.80
N VAL A 25 4.10 -9.63 4.58
CA VAL A 25 5.46 -9.95 5.02
C VAL A 25 5.65 -9.66 6.51
N PRO A 26 6.57 -10.36 7.19
CA PRO A 26 6.93 -10.02 8.55
C PRO A 26 7.76 -8.72 8.59
N MET A 27 7.46 -7.86 9.55
CA MET A 27 8.18 -6.62 9.84
C MET A 27 8.37 -6.45 11.35
N THR A 28 9.62 -6.25 11.76
CA THR A 28 9.93 -5.85 13.14
C THR A 28 9.70 -4.36 13.31
N VAL A 29 8.88 -3.99 14.28
CA VAL A 29 8.54 -2.60 14.62
C VAL A 29 9.03 -2.29 16.01
N THR A 30 9.86 -1.25 16.14
CA THR A 30 10.22 -0.68 17.43
C THR A 30 9.21 0.39 17.80
N PHE A 31 8.58 0.25 18.97
CA PHE A 31 7.63 1.23 19.47
C PHE A 31 8.35 2.36 20.21
N PRO A 32 7.73 3.56 20.34
CA PRO A 32 8.34 4.70 21.03
C PRO A 32 8.78 4.43 22.49
N GLY A 33 8.27 3.36 23.12
CA GLY A 33 8.67 2.90 24.45
C GLY A 33 9.81 1.88 24.50
N GLY A 34 10.50 1.61 23.38
CA GLY A 34 11.67 0.74 23.33
C GLY A 34 11.39 -0.77 23.16
N GLY A 35 10.13 -1.19 23.23
CA GLY A 35 9.73 -2.56 22.88
C GLY A 35 9.78 -2.78 21.37
N ALA A 36 10.16 -3.99 20.95
CA ALA A 36 10.10 -4.42 19.56
C ALA A 36 9.17 -5.62 19.43
N ASP A 37 8.36 -5.64 18.37
CA ASP A 37 7.50 -6.77 18.03
C ASP A 37 7.60 -7.09 16.54
N THR A 38 7.31 -8.33 16.16
CA THR A 38 7.27 -8.76 14.76
C THR A 38 5.83 -8.98 14.34
N VAL A 39 5.36 -8.16 13.41
CA VAL A 39 3.98 -8.18 12.91
C VAL A 39 3.94 -8.52 11.43
N ASN A 40 2.89 -9.21 11.01
CA ASN A 40 2.61 -9.45 9.59
C ASN A 40 1.85 -8.27 9.01
N VAL A 41 2.43 -7.64 7.99
CA VAL A 41 1.94 -6.40 7.38
C VAL A 41 1.98 -6.49 5.86
N PRO A 42 1.20 -5.68 5.14
CA PRO A 42 1.42 -5.50 3.72
C PRO A 42 2.86 -5.05 3.42
N GLU A 43 3.46 -5.60 2.37
CA GLU A 43 4.85 -5.34 1.97
C GLU A 43 5.13 -3.85 1.75
N PHE A 44 4.16 -3.11 1.21
CA PHE A 44 4.28 -1.67 1.02
C PHE A 44 4.47 -0.91 2.34
N LEU A 45 3.97 -1.40 3.48
CA LEU A 45 4.22 -0.74 4.77
C LEU A 45 5.71 -0.79 5.13
N LYS A 46 6.41 -1.86 4.77
CA LYS A 46 7.83 -2.05 5.05
C LYS A 46 8.72 -1.30 4.05
N GLU A 47 8.34 -1.30 2.78
CA GLU A 47 9.24 -0.85 1.70
C GLU A 47 9.07 0.62 1.31
N VAL A 48 7.86 1.17 1.46
CA VAL A 48 7.63 2.58 1.16
C VAL A 48 8.40 3.44 2.16
N LYS A 49 9.13 4.43 1.65
CA LYS A 49 9.87 5.42 2.46
C LYS A 49 8.92 6.49 3.00
N TRP A 50 8.06 6.10 3.93
CA TRP A 50 7.06 6.98 4.55
C TRP A 50 7.68 8.24 5.15
N THR A 51 6.92 9.32 5.18
CA THR A 51 7.37 10.59 5.74
C THR A 51 7.27 10.68 7.27
N CYS A 52 6.77 9.62 7.91
CA CYS A 52 6.61 9.54 9.36
C CYS A 52 7.11 8.19 9.90
N HIS A 53 7.15 8.07 11.22
CA HIS A 53 7.53 6.83 11.88
C HIS A 53 6.58 5.68 11.50
N ILE A 54 7.12 4.46 11.36
CA ILE A 54 6.38 3.28 10.89
C ILE A 54 5.18 2.94 11.77
N SER A 55 5.24 3.21 13.07
CA SER A 55 4.12 2.99 14.00
C SER A 55 2.86 3.78 13.62
N HIS A 56 2.99 4.97 13.03
CA HIS A 56 1.84 5.74 12.56
C HIS A 56 1.19 5.03 11.37
N MET A 57 1.99 4.54 10.41
CA MET A 57 1.47 3.80 9.25
C MET A 57 0.81 2.49 9.66
N LEU A 58 1.40 1.78 10.63
CA LEU A 58 0.79 0.60 11.22
C LEU A 58 -0.57 0.93 11.87
N GLY A 59 -0.67 2.03 12.60
CA GLY A 59 -1.94 2.50 13.19
C GLY A 59 -3.01 2.78 12.13
N LYS A 60 -2.65 3.44 11.03
CA LYS A 60 -3.57 3.67 9.90
C LYS A 60 -4.01 2.38 9.24
N TRP A 61 -3.11 1.42 9.07
CA TRP A 61 -3.43 0.10 8.53
C TRP A 61 -4.37 -0.69 9.44
N GLN A 62 -4.11 -0.68 10.75
CA GLN A 62 -5.00 -1.28 11.75
C GLN A 62 -6.37 -0.61 11.76
N HIS A 63 -6.43 0.71 11.59
CA HIS A 63 -7.69 1.43 11.44
C HIS A 63 -8.47 0.98 10.19
N ALA A 64 -7.79 0.91 9.04
CA ALA A 64 -8.38 0.48 7.78
C ALA A 64 -8.92 -0.96 7.82
N THR A 65 -8.24 -1.84 8.56
CA THR A 65 -8.59 -3.26 8.69
C THR A 65 -9.62 -3.55 9.78
N ARG A 66 -9.97 -2.56 10.61
CA ARG A 66 -10.87 -2.72 11.76
C ARG A 66 -12.26 -3.25 11.38
N THR A 67 -12.75 -2.91 10.19
CA THR A 67 -14.08 -3.34 9.74
C THR A 67 -14.14 -4.79 9.28
N GLN A 68 -13.01 -5.50 9.21
CA GLN A 68 -12.94 -6.90 8.76
C GLN A 68 -13.50 -7.13 7.35
N ASP A 69 -13.39 -6.12 6.49
CA ASP A 69 -13.87 -6.12 5.10
C ASP A 69 -12.67 -5.90 4.15
N PRO A 70 -12.02 -6.99 3.69
CA PRO A 70 -10.80 -6.93 2.90
C PRO A 70 -10.89 -6.09 1.63
N ASP A 71 -12.06 -6.04 1.00
CA ASP A 71 -12.28 -5.29 -0.23
C ASP A 71 -12.16 -3.78 -0.02
N THR A 72 -12.24 -3.32 1.23
CA THR A 72 -12.17 -1.90 1.58
C THR A 72 -10.84 -1.46 2.18
N TYR A 73 -9.95 -2.38 2.56
CA TYR A 73 -8.76 -2.05 3.35
C TYR A 73 -7.84 -1.05 2.65
N MET A 74 -7.49 -1.31 1.39
CA MET A 74 -6.59 -0.42 0.64
C MET A 74 -7.19 0.96 0.39
N VAL A 75 -8.49 1.02 0.12
CA VAL A 75 -9.21 2.29 -0.08
C VAL A 75 -9.26 3.09 1.22
N LYS A 76 -9.58 2.46 2.36
CA LYS A 76 -9.60 3.10 3.67
C LYS A 76 -8.22 3.56 4.11
N PHE A 77 -7.19 2.73 3.92
CA PHE A 77 -5.81 3.09 4.23
C PHE A 77 -5.37 4.30 3.40
N TYR A 78 -5.60 4.28 2.09
CA TYR A 78 -5.26 5.39 1.18
C TYR A 78 -5.99 6.70 1.53
N ALA A 79 -7.27 6.61 1.91
CA ALA A 79 -8.05 7.77 2.34
C ALA A 79 -7.47 8.44 3.59
N ASP A 80 -6.88 7.66 4.50
CA ASP A 80 -6.28 8.16 5.74
C ASP A 80 -4.85 8.72 5.56
N LEU A 81 -4.22 8.53 4.39
CA LEU A 81 -2.90 9.10 4.09
C LEU A 81 -2.97 10.60 3.73
N ASP A 82 -1.90 11.33 4.05
CA ASP A 82 -1.69 12.68 3.51
C ASP A 82 -1.22 12.64 2.04
N ASP A 83 -1.19 13.80 1.39
CA ASP A 83 -0.85 13.91 -0.03
C ASP A 83 0.56 13.40 -0.39
N LYS A 84 1.53 13.49 0.52
CA LYS A 84 2.90 13.01 0.26
C LYS A 84 2.94 11.49 0.34
N ASN A 85 2.36 10.91 1.40
CA ASN A 85 2.32 9.47 1.59
C ASN A 85 1.43 8.77 0.55
N ARG A 86 0.35 9.40 0.07
CA ARG A 86 -0.44 8.90 -1.07
C ARG A 86 0.42 8.78 -2.33
N LYS A 87 1.22 9.80 -2.65
CA LYS A 87 2.11 9.78 -3.82
C LYS A 87 3.15 8.68 -3.71
N LEU A 88 3.80 8.56 -2.56
CA LEU A 88 4.80 7.52 -2.31
C LEU A 88 4.23 6.11 -2.46
N LEU A 89 3.02 5.86 -1.94
CA LEU A 89 2.35 4.56 -2.11
C LEU A 89 2.04 4.27 -3.58
N LEU A 90 1.47 5.24 -4.31
CA LEU A 90 1.14 5.06 -5.73
C LEU A 90 2.37 4.81 -6.58
N GLU A 91 3.46 5.57 -6.34
CA GLU A 91 4.72 5.38 -7.03
C GLU A 91 5.29 3.97 -6.77
N TRP A 92 5.31 3.54 -5.51
CA TRP A 92 5.77 2.20 -5.16
C TRP A 92 4.92 1.12 -5.83
N ILE A 93 3.59 1.23 -5.82
CA ILE A 93 2.71 0.24 -6.47
C ILE A 93 3.00 0.15 -7.97
N ILE A 94 3.11 1.29 -8.66
CA ILE A 94 3.36 1.32 -10.10
C ILE A 94 4.71 0.67 -10.45
N GLN A 95 5.74 0.91 -9.63
CA GLN A 95 7.10 0.40 -9.86
C GLN A 95 7.27 -1.07 -9.46
N ASN A 96 6.58 -1.54 -8.41
CA ASN A 96 6.90 -2.82 -7.78
C ASN A 96 5.82 -3.90 -7.95
N TYR A 97 4.55 -3.52 -8.16
CA TYR A 97 3.48 -4.51 -8.35
C TYR A 97 3.37 -4.93 -9.82
N ASN A 98 3.42 -6.23 -10.11
CA ASN A 98 3.28 -6.79 -11.45
C ASN A 98 2.31 -8.01 -11.48
N GLY A 99 1.39 -8.07 -10.51
CA GLY A 99 0.43 -9.17 -10.36
C GLY A 99 -0.90 -8.94 -11.09
N GLU A 100 -1.05 -7.80 -11.78
CA GLU A 100 -2.25 -7.47 -12.53
C GLU A 100 -2.42 -8.32 -13.79
N LYS A 101 -3.67 -8.51 -14.23
CA LYS A 101 -3.92 -9.10 -15.55
C LYS A 101 -3.50 -8.10 -16.64
N PRO A 102 -2.67 -8.50 -17.63
CA PRO A 102 -2.25 -7.58 -18.69
C PRO A 102 -3.45 -7.02 -19.47
N LEU A 103 -3.44 -5.70 -19.71
CA LEU A 103 -4.45 -5.04 -20.53
C LEU A 103 -4.13 -5.11 -22.03
N PHE A 104 -2.85 -5.29 -22.35
CA PHE A 104 -2.34 -5.27 -23.71
C PHE A 104 -1.47 -6.52 -23.89
N SER A 105 -1.63 -7.17 -25.04
CA SER A 105 -0.88 -8.35 -25.49
C SER A 105 0.50 -7.98 -26.00
#